data_AF-A0A6A4HAZ5-F1
#
_entry.id   AF-A0A6A4HAZ5-F1
#
_cell.length_a   1.000
_cell.length_b   1.000
_cell.length_c   1.000
_cell.angle_alpha   90.00
_cell.angle_beta   90.00
_cell.angle_gamma   90.00
#
_symmetry.space_group_name_H-M   'P 1'
#
loop_
_entity.id
_entity.type
_entity.pdbx_description
1 polymer ?
#
loop_
_entity_poly.entity_id
_entity_poly.type
_entity_poly.pdbx_seq_one_letter_code
_entity_poly.pdbx_strand_id
1 'polypeptide(L)'
;MADEAYAALFMHDGVRAFRIMHDSASTAFPDIFQHSAWYNARRIVFFGHISERMPNLDTLVVSLRPDPELKKPLFELIRSLPRLRNVVLPGFPDPIGVFSEIQNCCHLEQVSFSVDYDLHYWHQPASIATSLASISLPAFDKLETLSLRCGFGLASLILEHLFGHDPLRLTNLAVVSESEDTPFQVHKLCGSISQVGHRLKKLCLAGLRFYRPSHDTLCFLSESVIHFEDIKPILKCSNLESFELGYPFDLPWQEIKSIALAWPRLKSGGFYLLYKVHPHDPMAVKVRNWRHVVQKAFLSPDKQISDSRMLYRCTTHSTV
;
A
#
# COMPACT_ATOMS: atom_id res chain seq x y z
N MET A 1 17.65 -14.18 -20.22
CA MET A 1 18.45 -15.41 -19.94
C MET A 1 19.61 -15.12 -19.00
N ALA A 2 20.33 -14.00 -19.16
CA ALA A 2 21.40 -13.61 -18.26
C ALA A 2 20.93 -13.50 -16.79
N ASP A 3 19.86 -12.75 -16.52
CA ASP A 3 19.59 -12.29 -15.16
C ASP A 3 19.18 -13.39 -14.17
N GLU A 4 18.40 -14.39 -14.59
CA GLU A 4 18.03 -15.53 -13.73
C GLU A 4 19.23 -16.43 -13.43
N ALA A 5 20.09 -16.67 -14.43
CA ALA A 5 21.33 -17.42 -14.25
C ALA A 5 22.32 -16.68 -13.35
N TYR A 6 22.40 -15.35 -13.47
CA TYR A 6 23.19 -14.52 -12.56
C TYR A 6 22.61 -14.52 -11.14
N ALA A 7 21.29 -14.41 -11.00
CA ALA A 7 20.64 -14.48 -9.69
C ALA A 7 20.97 -15.81 -8.99
N ALA A 8 20.97 -16.93 -9.72
CA ALA A 8 21.29 -18.24 -9.19
C ALA A 8 22.70 -18.37 -8.58
N LEU A 9 23.66 -17.54 -8.99
CA LEU A 9 25.02 -17.48 -8.40
C LEU A 9 25.01 -16.92 -6.97
N PHE A 10 24.00 -16.12 -6.63
CA PHE A 10 23.86 -15.49 -5.32
C PHE A 10 22.79 -16.16 -4.45
N MET A 11 22.15 -17.22 -4.94
CA MET A 11 21.16 -17.98 -4.18
C MET A 11 21.85 -19.00 -3.27
N HIS A 12 21.82 -18.75 -1.96
CA HIS A 12 22.32 -19.67 -0.95
C HIS A 12 21.54 -19.50 0.37
N ASP A 13 21.74 -20.42 1.31
CA ASP A 13 21.00 -20.55 2.57
C ASP A 13 21.14 -19.34 3.52
N GLY A 14 22.18 -18.53 3.35
CA GLY A 14 22.45 -17.30 4.08
C GLY A 14 21.68 -16.08 3.59
N VAL A 15 21.00 -16.16 2.43
CA VAL A 15 20.19 -15.05 1.92
C VAL A 15 18.94 -14.88 2.78
N ARG A 16 18.75 -13.67 3.32
CA ARG A 16 17.58 -13.32 4.16
C ARG A 16 16.57 -12.43 3.47
N ALA A 17 16.98 -11.70 2.42
CA ALA A 17 16.11 -10.85 1.64
C ALA A 17 16.35 -11.05 0.16
N PHE A 18 15.28 -11.24 -0.61
CA PHE A 18 15.35 -11.48 -2.04
C PHE A 18 14.28 -10.67 -2.77
N ARG A 19 14.65 -10.10 -3.92
CA ARG A 19 13.76 -9.24 -4.71
C ARG A 19 13.72 -9.71 -6.15
N ILE A 20 12.51 -9.88 -6.66
CA ILE A 20 12.18 -10.14 -8.05
C ILE A 20 11.57 -8.85 -8.60
N MET A 21 12.23 -8.24 -9.58
CA MET A 21 11.74 -7.01 -10.23
C MET A 21 11.41 -7.30 -11.69
N HIS A 22 10.39 -6.61 -12.20
CA HIS A 22 10.17 -6.51 -13.63
C HIS A 22 11.33 -5.75 -14.27
N ASP A 23 11.81 -6.22 -15.42
CA ASP A 23 12.74 -5.43 -16.23
C ASP A 23 11.99 -4.22 -16.79
N SER A 24 12.18 -3.07 -16.15
CA SER A 24 11.54 -1.81 -16.52
C SER A 24 12.04 -1.27 -17.87
N ALA A 25 13.12 -1.84 -18.43
CA ALA A 25 13.66 -1.45 -19.73
C ALA A 25 12.78 -1.90 -20.93
N SER A 26 11.85 -2.84 -20.72
CA SER A 26 10.98 -3.34 -21.81
C SER A 26 9.79 -2.43 -22.15
N THR A 27 9.66 -1.27 -21.49
CA THR A 27 8.59 -0.29 -21.81
C THR A 27 8.76 0.39 -23.17
N ALA A 28 9.92 0.23 -23.83
CA ALA A 28 10.17 0.75 -25.17
C ALA A 28 9.47 -0.03 -26.30
N PHE A 29 9.02 -1.27 -26.06
CA PHE A 29 8.41 -2.12 -27.10
C PHE A 29 7.20 -2.91 -26.56
N PRO A 30 6.02 -2.28 -26.45
CA PRO A 30 4.81 -2.92 -25.94
C PRO A 30 4.20 -4.00 -26.85
N ASP A 31 4.72 -4.22 -28.06
CA ASP A 31 4.07 -5.13 -29.04
C ASP A 31 4.68 -6.54 -29.13
N ILE A 32 5.68 -6.90 -28.30
CA ILE A 32 6.34 -8.23 -28.32
C ILE A 32 5.83 -9.16 -27.19
N PHE A 33 4.64 -8.92 -26.64
CA PHE A 33 4.07 -9.74 -25.55
C PHE A 33 3.47 -11.10 -25.97
N GLN A 34 3.71 -11.58 -27.19
CA GLN A 34 3.20 -12.89 -27.66
C GLN A 34 3.90 -14.13 -27.06
N HIS A 35 4.81 -13.96 -26.08
CA HIS A 35 5.53 -15.09 -25.46
C HIS A 35 5.26 -15.29 -23.96
N SER A 36 4.13 -14.80 -23.43
CA SER A 36 3.81 -14.87 -21.98
C SER A 36 3.99 -16.26 -21.36
N ALA A 37 3.50 -17.32 -22.01
CA ALA A 37 3.55 -18.68 -21.47
C ALA A 37 4.97 -19.21 -21.23
N TRP A 38 5.91 -18.92 -22.15
CA TRP A 38 7.30 -19.37 -22.02
C TRP A 38 8.05 -18.62 -20.92
N TYR A 39 7.75 -17.33 -20.76
CA TYR A 39 8.29 -16.54 -19.65
C TYR A 39 7.72 -17.01 -18.31
N ASN A 40 6.44 -17.37 -18.26
CA ASN A 40 5.79 -17.86 -17.05
C ASN A 40 6.34 -19.22 -16.61
N ALA A 41 6.49 -20.18 -17.53
CA ALA A 41 7.11 -21.48 -17.21
C ALA A 41 8.51 -21.34 -16.60
N ARG A 42 9.34 -20.43 -17.14
CA ARG A 42 10.68 -20.15 -16.59
C ARG A 42 10.63 -19.56 -15.19
N ARG A 43 9.74 -18.59 -14.96
CA ARG A 43 9.53 -17.99 -13.64
C ARG A 43 9.07 -19.02 -12.61
N ILE A 44 8.22 -19.97 -13.00
CA ILE A 44 7.78 -21.06 -12.13
C ILE A 44 8.97 -21.92 -11.71
N VAL A 45 9.83 -22.32 -12.65
CA VAL A 45 11.06 -23.06 -12.34
C VAL A 45 11.97 -22.24 -11.41
N PHE A 46 12.10 -20.94 -11.68
CA PHE A 46 12.88 -20.02 -10.85
C PHE A 46 12.35 -19.93 -9.41
N PHE A 47 11.02 -19.92 -9.21
CA PHE A 47 10.42 -19.98 -7.87
C PHE A 47 10.81 -21.26 -7.13
N GLY A 48 10.84 -22.41 -7.80
CA GLY A 48 11.34 -23.66 -7.20
C GLY A 48 12.78 -23.55 -6.70
N HIS A 49 13.66 -22.90 -7.46
CA HIS A 49 15.04 -22.69 -7.03
C HIS A 49 15.18 -21.74 -5.83
N ILE A 50 14.30 -20.74 -5.70
CA ILE A 50 14.28 -19.84 -4.54
C ILE A 50 14.02 -20.64 -3.26
N SER A 51 13.00 -21.50 -3.25
CA SER A 51 12.64 -22.28 -2.06
C SER A 51 13.70 -23.33 -1.72
N GLU A 52 14.29 -23.97 -2.72
CA GLU A 52 15.37 -24.96 -2.54
C GLU A 52 16.67 -24.34 -2.01
N ARG A 53 17.08 -23.20 -2.57
CA ARG A 53 18.41 -22.62 -2.31
C ARG A 53 18.42 -21.55 -1.23
N MET A 54 17.29 -20.92 -0.96
CA MET A 54 17.16 -19.85 0.05
C MET A 54 16.02 -20.15 1.04
N PRO A 55 16.01 -21.32 1.71
CA PRO A 55 14.91 -21.72 2.60
C PRO A 55 14.77 -20.83 3.85
N ASN A 56 15.80 -20.05 4.20
CA ASN A 56 15.84 -19.17 5.36
C ASN A 56 15.42 -17.72 5.05
N LEU A 57 14.73 -17.50 3.94
CA LEU A 57 14.32 -16.16 3.52
C LEU A 57 13.34 -15.54 4.52
N ASP A 58 13.64 -14.31 4.98
CA ASP A 58 12.78 -13.52 5.86
C ASP A 58 11.91 -12.55 5.06
N THR A 59 12.45 -12.03 3.95
CA THR A 59 11.82 -11.00 3.14
C THR A 59 11.82 -11.38 1.66
N LEU A 60 10.63 -11.41 1.07
CA LEU A 60 10.43 -11.63 -0.36
C LEU A 60 9.71 -10.42 -0.97
N VAL A 61 10.33 -9.79 -1.96
CA VAL A 61 9.73 -8.68 -2.71
C VAL A 61 9.52 -9.12 -4.16
N VAL A 62 8.27 -9.12 -4.61
CA VAL A 62 7.90 -9.49 -5.99
C VAL A 62 7.18 -8.30 -6.63
N SER A 63 7.94 -7.54 -7.40
CA SER A 63 7.45 -6.40 -8.19
C SER A 63 7.33 -6.81 -9.66
N LEU A 64 6.38 -7.70 -9.92
CA LEU A 64 6.03 -8.19 -11.25
C LEU A 64 4.61 -7.75 -11.58
N ARG A 65 4.31 -7.55 -12.87
CA ARG A 65 2.93 -7.39 -13.34
C ARG A 65 2.08 -8.56 -12.80
N PRO A 66 0.90 -8.30 -12.22
CA PRO A 66 0.02 -9.34 -11.72
C PRO A 66 -0.47 -10.19 -12.89
N ASP A 67 0.07 -11.40 -12.99
CA ASP A 67 -0.31 -12.41 -13.97
C ASP A 67 -1.08 -13.53 -13.26
N PRO A 68 -2.34 -13.83 -13.66
CA PRO A 68 -3.11 -14.94 -13.11
C PRO A 68 -2.38 -16.29 -13.13
N GLU A 69 -1.55 -16.56 -14.15
CA GLU A 69 -0.81 -17.82 -14.27
C GLU A 69 0.29 -17.96 -13.22
N LEU A 70 0.85 -16.83 -12.75
CA LEU A 70 1.89 -16.81 -11.73
C LEU A 70 1.34 -16.77 -10.30
N LYS A 71 0.04 -16.50 -10.13
CA LYS A 71 -0.60 -16.37 -8.82
C LYS A 71 -0.40 -17.63 -7.96
N LYS A 72 -0.78 -18.80 -8.48
CA LYS A 72 -0.67 -20.07 -7.75
C LYS A 72 0.80 -20.46 -7.46
N PRO A 73 1.72 -20.48 -8.44
CA PRO A 73 3.13 -20.76 -8.20
C PRO A 73 3.78 -19.82 -7.18
N LEU A 74 3.42 -18.53 -7.19
CA LEU A 74 3.92 -17.56 -6.21
C LEU A 74 3.47 -17.90 -4.79
N PHE A 75 2.23 -18.32 -4.59
CA PHE A 75 1.76 -18.75 -3.27
C PHE A 75 2.34 -20.09 -2.82
N GLU A 76 2.59 -21.01 -3.75
CA GLU A 76 3.34 -22.24 -3.45
C GLU A 76 4.76 -21.91 -2.96
N LEU A 77 5.45 -20.97 -3.62
CA LEU A 77 6.73 -20.44 -3.14
C LEU A 77 6.61 -19.88 -1.72
N ILE A 78 5.66 -18.98 -1.48
CA ILE A 78 5.48 -18.35 -0.15
C ILE A 78 5.25 -19.39 0.95
N ARG A 79 4.43 -20.42 0.68
CA ARG A 79 4.19 -21.52 1.63
C ARG A 79 5.42 -22.38 1.88
N SER A 80 6.30 -22.51 0.89
CA SER A 80 7.55 -23.28 1.01
C SER A 80 8.67 -22.54 1.75
N LEU A 81 8.47 -21.27 2.14
CA LEU A 81 9.45 -20.45 2.86
C LEU A 81 9.07 -20.33 4.36
N PRO A 82 9.54 -21.26 5.23
CA PRO A 82 9.05 -21.37 6.60
C PRO A 82 9.43 -20.20 7.51
N ARG A 83 10.43 -19.39 7.14
CA ARG A 83 10.92 -18.23 7.90
C ARG A 83 10.41 -16.90 7.36
N LEU A 84 9.57 -16.92 6.33
CA LEU A 84 9.12 -15.70 5.69
C LEU A 84 8.27 -14.87 6.64
N ARG A 85 8.68 -13.61 6.84
CA ARG A 85 8.00 -12.62 7.69
C ARG A 85 7.45 -11.47 6.88
N ASN A 86 8.15 -11.08 5.83
CA ASN A 86 7.80 -9.90 5.04
C ASN A 86 7.57 -10.30 3.59
N VAL A 87 6.41 -9.95 3.05
CA VAL A 87 6.10 -10.17 1.64
C VAL A 87 5.60 -8.88 1.00
N VAL A 88 6.17 -8.56 -0.17
CA VAL A 88 5.63 -7.56 -1.09
C VAL A 88 5.21 -8.31 -2.34
N LEU A 89 3.91 -8.28 -2.66
CA LEU A 89 3.31 -9.02 -3.76
C LEU A 89 2.98 -8.08 -4.92
N PRO A 90 2.84 -8.60 -6.15
CA PRO A 90 2.19 -7.89 -7.24
C PRO A 90 0.85 -7.31 -6.81
N GLY A 91 0.47 -6.14 -7.31
CA GLY A 91 -0.84 -5.52 -7.07
C GLY A 91 -2.00 -6.28 -7.70
N PHE A 92 -2.29 -7.48 -7.21
CA PHE A 92 -3.38 -8.31 -7.71
C PHE A 92 -4.74 -7.60 -7.54
N PRO A 93 -5.66 -7.71 -8.52
CA PRO A 93 -6.98 -7.07 -8.46
C PRO A 93 -7.84 -7.48 -7.25
N ASP A 94 -7.63 -8.70 -6.77
CA ASP A 94 -8.38 -9.30 -5.67
C ASP A 94 -7.48 -9.52 -4.44
N PRO A 95 -7.38 -8.51 -3.54
CA PRO A 95 -6.59 -8.65 -2.32
C PRO A 95 -7.17 -9.69 -1.34
N ILE A 96 -8.49 -9.96 -1.37
CA ILE A 96 -9.12 -10.94 -0.49
C ILE A 96 -8.65 -12.35 -0.86
N GLY A 97 -8.68 -12.69 -2.15
CA GLY A 97 -8.15 -13.96 -2.63
C GLY A 97 -6.67 -14.13 -2.30
N VAL A 98 -5.87 -13.05 -2.29
CA VAL A 98 -4.47 -13.10 -1.83
C VAL A 98 -4.39 -13.49 -0.35
N PHE A 99 -5.16 -12.82 0.53
CA PHE A 99 -5.18 -13.15 1.96
C PHE A 99 -5.61 -14.59 2.22
N SER A 100 -6.63 -15.07 1.51
CA SER A 100 -7.10 -16.46 1.63
C SER A 100 -6.00 -17.48 1.27
N GLU A 101 -5.14 -17.16 0.30
CA GLU A 101 -4.04 -18.05 -0.11
C GLU A 101 -2.87 -18.04 0.88
N ILE A 102 -2.56 -16.89 1.48
CA ILE A 102 -1.41 -16.74 2.40
C ILE A 102 -1.77 -16.94 3.88
N GLN A 103 -3.04 -17.15 4.22
CA GLN A 103 -3.50 -17.24 5.62
C GLN A 103 -2.83 -18.34 6.45
N ASN A 104 -2.29 -19.38 5.81
CA ASN A 104 -1.57 -20.46 6.50
C ASN A 104 -0.11 -20.09 6.84
N CYS A 105 0.36 -18.90 6.45
CA CYS A 105 1.72 -18.43 6.71
C CYS A 105 1.79 -17.72 8.07
N CYS A 106 1.82 -18.50 9.15
CA CYS A 106 1.67 -18.04 10.54
C CYS A 106 2.78 -17.13 11.10
N HIS A 107 3.72 -16.66 10.27
CA HIS A 107 4.84 -15.81 10.67
C HIS A 107 4.88 -14.46 9.96
N LEU A 108 3.88 -14.14 9.15
CA LEU A 108 3.87 -12.88 8.40
C LEU A 108 3.67 -11.68 9.34
N GLU A 109 4.71 -10.84 9.41
CA GLU A 109 4.77 -9.56 10.11
C GLU A 109 4.44 -8.39 9.16
N GLN A 110 4.71 -8.56 7.86
CA GLN A 110 4.42 -7.55 6.85
C GLN A 110 3.81 -8.16 5.58
N VAL A 111 2.69 -7.58 5.14
CA VAL A 111 2.08 -7.84 3.82
C VAL A 111 1.93 -6.51 3.10
N SER A 112 2.41 -6.43 1.86
CA SER A 112 2.31 -5.24 1.04
C SER A 112 2.09 -5.58 -0.42
N PHE A 113 1.55 -4.64 -1.18
CA PHE A 113 1.36 -4.76 -2.62
C PHE A 113 2.24 -3.74 -3.36
N SER A 114 2.91 -4.18 -4.43
CA SER A 114 3.79 -3.35 -5.25
C SER A 114 3.01 -2.28 -6.00
N VAL A 115 3.68 -1.16 -6.27
CA VAL A 115 3.17 -0.09 -7.14
C VAL A 115 3.59 -0.37 -8.58
N ASP A 116 2.90 -1.28 -9.27
CA ASP A 116 3.00 -1.41 -10.73
C ASP A 116 2.30 -0.27 -11.48
N TYR A 117 2.96 0.18 -12.54
CA TYR A 117 2.61 1.37 -13.32
C TYR A 117 1.47 1.17 -14.32
N ASP A 118 1.10 -0.08 -14.65
CA ASP A 118 0.28 -0.40 -15.84
C ASP A 118 -1.10 -1.03 -15.56
N LEU A 119 -1.65 -0.84 -14.35
CA LEU A 119 -2.95 -1.42 -14.04
C LEU A 119 -4.09 -0.54 -14.57
N HIS A 120 -4.64 -0.98 -15.70
CA HIS A 120 -5.96 -0.57 -16.24
C HIS A 120 -7.04 -1.65 -16.02
N TYR A 121 -6.70 -2.76 -15.36
CA TYR A 121 -7.57 -3.94 -15.25
C TYR A 121 -7.92 -4.23 -13.79
N TRP A 122 -8.77 -3.37 -13.21
CA TRP A 122 -9.39 -3.66 -11.92
C TRP A 122 -10.80 -4.17 -12.16
N HIS A 123 -11.00 -5.48 -11.97
CA HIS A 123 -12.32 -6.06 -11.84
C HIS A 123 -12.67 -6.13 -10.36
N GLN A 124 -13.80 -5.54 -9.97
CA GLN A 124 -14.34 -5.78 -8.63
C GLN A 124 -14.73 -7.26 -8.50
N PRO A 125 -14.40 -7.94 -7.39
CA PRO A 125 -14.88 -9.29 -7.13
C PRO A 125 -16.42 -9.33 -7.13
N ALA A 126 -17.00 -10.36 -7.74
CA ALA A 126 -18.46 -10.50 -7.86
C ALA A 126 -19.18 -10.72 -6.51
N SER A 127 -18.47 -11.12 -5.44
CA SER A 127 -19.02 -11.18 -4.06
C SER A 127 -17.92 -11.00 -3.00
N ILE A 128 -17.91 -9.84 -2.36
CA ILE A 128 -16.90 -9.45 -1.35
C ILE A 128 -17.15 -10.17 0.00
N ALA A 129 -18.41 -10.29 0.42
CA ALA A 129 -18.76 -10.80 1.76
C ALA A 129 -18.43 -12.28 1.95
N THR A 130 -18.76 -13.13 0.97
CA THR A 130 -18.48 -14.57 1.03
C THR A 130 -16.98 -14.85 1.03
N SER A 131 -16.22 -14.01 0.34
CA SER A 131 -14.77 -14.18 0.19
C SER A 131 -14.01 -13.84 1.49
N LEU A 132 -14.44 -12.82 2.23
CA LEU A 132 -13.82 -12.46 3.52
C LEU A 132 -14.01 -13.55 4.58
N ALA A 133 -15.19 -14.17 4.63
CA ALA A 133 -15.48 -15.26 5.58
C ALA A 133 -14.54 -16.48 5.43
N SER A 134 -13.87 -16.62 4.28
CA SER A 134 -12.88 -17.69 4.06
C SER A 134 -11.53 -17.44 4.74
N ILE A 135 -11.29 -16.23 5.24
CA ILE A 135 -10.04 -15.85 5.90
C ILE A 135 -10.19 -16.06 7.39
N SER A 136 -9.38 -16.97 7.92
CA SER A 136 -9.27 -17.25 9.35
C SER A 136 -8.72 -16.03 10.10
N LEU A 137 -9.45 -15.53 11.10
CA LEU A 137 -9.03 -14.40 11.94
C LEU A 137 -7.62 -14.55 12.56
N PRO A 138 -7.21 -15.70 13.13
CA PRO A 138 -5.88 -15.85 13.71
C PRO A 138 -4.73 -15.89 12.69
N ALA A 139 -5.01 -15.93 11.38
CA ALA A 139 -3.98 -16.07 10.35
C ALA A 139 -2.96 -14.91 10.32
N PHE A 140 -3.36 -13.73 10.81
CA PHE A 140 -2.57 -12.49 10.72
C PHE A 140 -2.29 -11.88 12.09
N ASP A 141 -2.25 -12.70 13.14
CA ASP A 141 -2.02 -12.27 14.54
C ASP A 141 -0.72 -11.48 14.75
N LYS A 142 0.32 -11.81 13.97
CA LYS A 142 1.64 -11.17 13.98
C LYS A 142 1.76 -10.00 13.03
N LEU A 143 0.73 -9.67 12.25
CA LEU A 143 0.83 -8.64 11.22
C LEU A 143 1.00 -7.25 11.85
N GLU A 144 2.18 -6.67 11.67
CA GLU A 144 2.54 -5.34 12.18
C GLU A 144 2.43 -4.26 11.09
N THR A 145 2.61 -4.66 9.83
CA THR A 145 2.58 -3.76 8.68
C THR A 145 1.68 -4.29 7.58
N LEU A 146 0.71 -3.47 7.19
CA LEU A 146 -0.20 -3.77 6.09
C LEU A 146 -0.20 -2.64 5.09
N SER A 147 0.07 -2.96 3.82
CA SER A 147 -0.16 -2.03 2.71
C SER A 147 -1.17 -2.65 1.75
N LEU A 148 -2.33 -2.02 1.60
CA LEU A 148 -3.40 -2.42 0.70
C LEU A 148 -3.38 -1.58 -0.57
N ARG A 149 -3.70 -2.23 -1.70
CA ARG A 149 -3.92 -1.57 -2.98
C ARG A 149 -5.33 -1.90 -3.48
N CYS A 150 -6.31 -1.13 -3.02
CA CYS A 150 -7.72 -1.31 -3.35
C CYS A 150 -8.51 -0.06 -2.95
N GLY A 151 -9.78 0.02 -3.42
CA GLY A 151 -10.70 1.07 -3.00
C GLY A 151 -10.89 1.11 -1.48
N PHE A 152 -11.16 2.30 -0.94
CA PHE A 152 -11.29 2.52 0.51
C PHE A 152 -12.47 1.78 1.11
N GLY A 153 -13.57 1.61 0.36
CA GLY A 153 -14.70 0.78 0.79
C GLY A 153 -14.30 -0.68 1.04
N LEU A 154 -13.50 -1.27 0.14
CA LEU A 154 -13.00 -2.64 0.30
C LEU A 154 -11.95 -2.73 1.42
N ALA A 155 -11.05 -1.75 1.50
CA ALA A 155 -10.06 -1.69 2.57
C ALA A 155 -10.72 -1.64 3.95
N SER A 156 -11.78 -0.83 4.11
CA SER A 156 -12.58 -0.77 5.34
C SER A 156 -13.12 -2.14 5.72
N LEU A 157 -13.72 -2.89 4.79
CA LEU A 157 -14.24 -4.23 5.04
C LEU A 157 -13.13 -5.22 5.43
N ILE A 158 -11.97 -5.16 4.77
CA ILE A 158 -10.80 -5.99 5.11
C ILE A 158 -10.34 -5.67 6.54
N LEU A 159 -10.26 -4.38 6.90
CA LEU A 159 -9.83 -3.99 8.24
C LEU A 159 -10.84 -4.41 9.32
N GLU A 160 -12.14 -4.20 9.07
CA GLU A 160 -13.22 -4.64 9.96
C GLU A 160 -13.18 -6.15 10.19
N HIS A 161 -12.94 -6.94 9.13
CA HIS A 161 -12.83 -8.40 9.24
C HIS A 161 -11.58 -8.83 9.98
N LEU A 162 -10.39 -8.35 9.57
CA LEU A 162 -9.11 -8.80 10.13
C LEU A 162 -8.86 -8.30 11.55
N PHE A 163 -9.35 -7.10 11.90
CA PHE A 163 -8.98 -6.41 13.15
C PHE A 163 -10.19 -6.06 14.03
N GLY A 164 -11.41 -6.46 13.68
CA GLY A 164 -12.62 -6.11 14.43
C GLY A 164 -12.78 -6.80 15.78
N HIS A 165 -12.15 -7.97 15.97
CA HIS A 165 -12.31 -8.78 17.19
C HIS A 165 -11.20 -8.60 18.22
N ASP A 166 -9.98 -8.32 17.78
CA ASP A 166 -8.85 -7.93 18.64
C ASP A 166 -7.94 -7.01 17.81
N PRO A 167 -7.71 -5.74 18.21
CA PRO A 167 -6.81 -4.85 17.50
C PRO A 167 -5.37 -5.41 17.56
N LEU A 168 -5.04 -6.14 16.50
CA LEU A 168 -3.78 -6.84 16.28
C LEU A 168 -2.55 -5.92 16.44
N ARG A 169 -1.35 -6.49 16.29
CA ARG A 169 -0.06 -5.79 16.40
C ARG A 169 0.18 -4.74 15.30
N LEU A 170 -0.85 -4.37 14.54
CA LEU A 170 -0.76 -3.44 13.42
C LEU A 170 -0.30 -2.05 13.89
N THR A 171 0.90 -1.67 13.48
CA THR A 171 1.50 -0.36 13.77
C THR A 171 1.67 0.49 12.52
N ASN A 172 1.67 -0.11 11.33
CA ASN A 172 1.82 0.59 10.07
C ASN A 172 0.71 0.18 9.10
N LEU A 173 -0.05 1.15 8.62
CA LEU A 173 -1.09 0.93 7.62
C LEU A 173 -0.88 1.88 6.44
N ALA A 174 -0.87 1.32 5.24
CA ALA A 174 -0.98 2.07 4.01
C ALA A 174 -2.18 1.56 3.21
N VAL A 175 -3.02 2.47 2.71
CA VAL A 175 -4.10 2.13 1.78
C VAL A 175 -3.97 3.05 0.59
N VAL A 176 -3.80 2.43 -0.57
CA VAL A 176 -3.63 3.10 -1.84
C VAL A 176 -4.79 2.70 -2.73
N SER A 177 -5.68 3.65 -3.00
CA SER A 177 -6.85 3.44 -3.86
C SER A 177 -6.59 3.92 -5.27
N GLU A 178 -7.04 3.17 -6.26
CA GLU A 178 -7.05 3.59 -7.67
C GLU A 178 -8.42 4.02 -8.16
N SER A 179 -9.44 3.90 -7.31
CA SER A 179 -10.80 4.33 -7.60
C SER A 179 -11.03 5.77 -7.12
N GLU A 180 -12.09 6.39 -7.65
CA GLU A 180 -12.69 7.55 -7.00
C GLU A 180 -13.50 7.07 -5.81
N ASP A 181 -12.90 7.15 -4.62
CA ASP A 181 -13.63 6.92 -3.37
C ASP A 181 -14.44 8.15 -2.97
N THR A 182 -15.66 7.88 -2.50
CA THR A 182 -16.59 8.90 -2.01
C THR A 182 -16.24 9.35 -0.59
N PRO A 183 -16.71 10.54 -0.14
CA PRO A 183 -16.62 10.98 1.26
C PRO A 183 -17.06 9.90 2.26
N PHE A 184 -18.18 9.22 1.96
CA PHE A 184 -18.68 8.12 2.78
C PHE A 184 -17.68 6.97 2.91
N GLN A 185 -17.03 6.56 1.82
CA GLN A 185 -16.04 5.47 1.85
C GLN A 185 -14.78 5.87 2.62
N VAL A 186 -14.31 7.11 2.46
CA VAL A 186 -13.21 7.66 3.27
C VAL A 186 -13.58 7.66 4.76
N HIS A 187 -14.77 8.17 5.09
CA HIS A 187 -15.25 8.21 6.46
C HIS A 187 -15.36 6.82 7.07
N LYS A 188 -15.92 5.86 6.31
CA LYS A 188 -16.01 4.47 6.75
C LYS A 188 -14.62 3.89 7.03
N LEU A 189 -13.67 4.03 6.11
CA LEU A 189 -12.29 3.58 6.29
C LEU A 189 -11.63 4.23 7.51
N CYS A 190 -11.76 5.54 7.67
CA CYS A 190 -11.24 6.27 8.82
C CYS A 190 -11.85 5.75 10.13
N GLY A 191 -13.14 5.44 10.11
CA GLY A 191 -13.85 4.77 11.21
C GLY A 191 -13.22 3.42 11.57
N SER A 192 -13.01 2.55 10.58
CA SER A 192 -12.37 1.23 10.77
C SER A 192 -10.93 1.38 11.31
N ILE A 193 -10.14 2.31 10.77
CA ILE A 193 -8.77 2.59 11.24
C ILE A 193 -8.77 3.07 12.69
N SER A 194 -9.75 3.90 13.07
CA SER A 194 -9.85 4.43 14.43
C SER A 194 -10.02 3.34 15.50
N GLN A 195 -10.57 2.18 15.14
CA GLN A 195 -10.70 1.02 16.03
C GLN A 195 -9.34 0.40 16.34
N VAL A 196 -8.40 0.43 15.39
CA VAL A 196 -7.01 -0.04 15.55
C VAL A 196 -6.08 1.08 16.07
N GLY A 197 -6.59 2.31 16.12
CA GLY A 197 -5.81 3.55 16.16
C GLY A 197 -4.85 3.74 17.33
N HIS A 198 -5.08 3.09 18.47
CA HIS A 198 -4.23 3.26 19.65
C HIS A 198 -2.81 2.68 19.47
N ARG A 199 -2.58 1.78 18.50
CA ARG A 199 -1.24 1.22 18.22
C ARG A 199 -0.60 1.77 16.95
N LEU A 200 -1.40 2.41 16.11
CA LEU A 200 -0.98 2.85 14.81
C LEU A 200 0.04 4.00 14.96
N LYS A 201 1.24 3.76 14.42
CA LYS A 201 2.35 4.72 14.37
C LYS A 201 2.49 5.36 13.01
N LYS A 202 2.20 4.63 11.93
CA LYS A 202 2.29 5.15 10.56
C LYS A 202 1.00 4.89 9.83
N LEU A 203 0.45 5.95 9.23
CA LEU A 203 -0.75 5.87 8.40
C LEU A 203 -0.50 6.59 7.07
N CYS A 204 -0.76 5.90 5.96
CA CYS A 204 -0.75 6.48 4.62
C CYS A 204 -2.08 6.17 3.93
N LEU A 205 -2.79 7.20 3.48
CA LEU A 205 -4.03 7.08 2.70
C LEU A 205 -3.85 7.85 1.38
N ALA A 206 -3.84 7.16 0.24
CA ALA A 206 -3.56 7.80 -1.04
C ALA A 206 -4.55 7.36 -2.12
N GLY A 207 -5.06 8.32 -2.91
CA GLY A 207 -5.83 8.08 -4.14
C GLY A 207 -4.96 8.28 -5.37
N LEU A 208 -4.60 7.20 -6.06
CA LEU A 208 -3.76 7.17 -7.27
C LEU A 208 -4.45 7.77 -8.50
N ARG A 209 -5.78 7.80 -8.56
CA ARG A 209 -6.50 8.40 -9.70
C ARG A 209 -6.13 9.87 -9.90
N PHE A 210 -5.76 10.55 -8.84
CA PHE A 210 -5.32 11.93 -8.89
C PHE A 210 -3.86 12.11 -9.38
N TYR A 211 -3.09 11.02 -9.54
CA TYR A 211 -1.70 11.07 -10.01
C TYR A 211 -1.57 10.86 -11.53
N ARG A 212 -2.58 10.28 -12.18
CA ARG A 212 -2.56 10.07 -13.64
C ARG A 212 -3.22 11.27 -14.33
N PRO A 213 -2.46 12.07 -15.10
CA PRO A 213 -3.03 13.09 -15.94
C PRO A 213 -3.68 12.41 -17.13
N SER A 214 -4.98 12.11 -17.05
CA SER A 214 -5.75 11.99 -18.28
C SER A 214 -5.70 13.35 -18.98
N HIS A 215 -5.39 13.35 -20.28
CA HIS A 215 -5.34 14.56 -21.10
C HIS A 215 -6.71 15.24 -21.23
N ASP A 216 -7.77 14.57 -20.78
CA ASP A 216 -9.12 15.09 -20.75
C ASP A 216 -9.36 15.83 -19.43
N THR A 217 -9.72 17.10 -19.57
CA THR A 217 -10.07 18.07 -18.51
C THR A 217 -10.75 17.40 -17.32
N LEU A 218 -10.03 17.34 -16.20
CA LEU A 218 -10.52 16.91 -14.89
C LEU A 218 -11.57 17.91 -14.40
N CYS A 219 -12.82 17.75 -14.84
CA CYS A 219 -13.96 18.27 -14.10
C CYS A 219 -14.05 17.47 -12.81
N PHE A 220 -13.37 17.93 -11.75
CA PHE A 220 -13.58 17.42 -10.41
C PHE A 220 -15.07 17.54 -10.09
N LEU A 221 -15.78 16.41 -10.04
CA LEU A 221 -17.14 16.41 -9.56
C LEU A 221 -17.09 16.85 -8.09
N SER A 222 -17.78 17.94 -7.75
CA SER A 222 -17.82 18.49 -6.39
C SER A 222 -18.20 17.45 -5.33
N GLU A 223 -18.88 16.38 -5.74
CA GLU A 223 -19.32 15.26 -4.90
C GLU A 223 -18.17 14.36 -4.42
N SER A 224 -16.97 14.48 -5.00
CA SER A 224 -15.77 13.72 -4.63
C SER A 224 -14.82 14.44 -3.67
N VAL A 225 -15.16 15.68 -3.29
CA VAL A 225 -14.34 16.47 -2.37
C VAL A 225 -14.46 15.89 -0.97
N ILE A 226 -13.31 15.51 -0.39
CA ILE A 226 -13.25 15.01 0.97
C ILE A 226 -13.12 16.18 1.94
N HIS A 227 -13.93 16.18 2.98
CA HIS A 227 -13.97 17.20 4.02
C HIS A 227 -13.30 16.70 5.29
N PHE A 228 -13.04 17.61 6.22
CA PHE A 228 -12.45 17.26 7.51
C PHE A 228 -13.27 16.24 8.30
N GLU A 229 -14.61 16.34 8.29
CA GLU A 229 -15.49 15.39 9.00
C GLU A 229 -15.34 13.95 8.51
N ASP A 230 -14.94 13.76 7.25
CA ASP A 230 -14.70 12.43 6.68
C ASP A 230 -13.45 11.78 7.29
N ILE A 231 -12.40 12.56 7.59
CA ILE A 231 -11.18 12.03 8.23
C ILE A 231 -11.16 12.18 9.75
N LYS A 232 -12.07 12.93 10.34
CA LYS A 232 -12.13 13.14 11.79
C LYS A 232 -12.02 11.87 12.64
N PRO A 233 -12.55 10.68 12.23
CA PRO A 233 -12.35 9.46 13.01
C PRO A 233 -10.87 9.09 13.25
N ILE A 234 -9.95 9.36 12.31
CA ILE A 234 -8.52 9.01 12.48
C ILE A 234 -7.82 9.86 13.55
N LEU A 235 -8.42 10.96 14.01
CA LEU A 235 -7.89 11.75 15.13
C LEU A 235 -7.84 10.96 16.44
N LYS A 236 -8.57 9.84 16.55
CA LYS A 236 -8.48 8.92 17.69
C LYS A 236 -7.14 8.16 17.74
N CYS A 237 -6.34 8.18 16.66
CA CYS A 237 -5.04 7.51 16.59
C CYS A 237 -3.93 8.36 17.23
N SER A 238 -3.97 8.51 18.55
CA SER A 238 -3.09 9.44 19.30
C SER A 238 -1.59 9.09 19.26
N ASN A 239 -1.25 7.86 18.86
CA ASN A 239 0.13 7.37 18.76
C ASN A 239 0.76 7.53 17.38
N LEU A 240 0.10 8.23 16.45
CA LEU A 240 0.66 8.46 15.12
C LEU A 240 1.96 9.28 15.19
N GLU A 241 3.00 8.70 14.61
CA GLU A 241 4.32 9.30 14.40
C GLU A 241 4.50 9.76 12.96
N SER A 242 3.85 9.10 12.00
CA SER A 242 3.85 9.46 10.59
C SER A 242 2.44 9.44 10.01
N PHE A 243 2.06 10.50 9.31
CA PHE A 243 0.78 10.57 8.63
C PHE A 243 0.96 11.09 7.21
N GLU A 244 0.38 10.37 6.25
CA GLU A 244 0.40 10.75 4.84
C GLU A 244 -0.99 10.66 4.23
N LEU A 245 -1.36 11.69 3.49
CA LEU A 245 -2.67 11.78 2.85
C LEU A 245 -2.53 12.36 1.44
N GLY A 246 -2.90 11.56 0.44
CA GLY A 246 -2.84 11.92 -0.97
C GLY A 246 -4.21 11.90 -1.61
N TYR A 247 -5.07 12.85 -1.21
CA TYR A 247 -6.42 13.04 -1.73
C TYR A 247 -6.74 14.55 -1.79
N PRO A 248 -7.64 15.02 -2.68
CA PRO A 248 -8.14 16.40 -2.59
C PRO A 248 -8.95 16.61 -1.30
N PHE A 249 -8.50 17.55 -0.48
CA PHE A 249 -9.15 17.90 0.79
C PHE A 249 -9.55 19.37 0.82
N ASP A 250 -10.79 19.62 1.26
CA ASP A 250 -11.17 20.93 1.77
C ASP A 250 -11.09 20.91 3.30
N LEU A 251 -9.98 21.41 3.83
CA LEU A 251 -9.71 21.41 5.27
C LEU A 251 -9.67 22.85 5.81
N PRO A 252 -10.69 23.29 6.56
CA PRO A 252 -10.73 24.60 7.16
C PRO A 252 -9.55 24.83 8.11
N TRP A 253 -9.06 26.07 8.18
CA TRP A 253 -7.92 26.42 9.03
C TRP A 253 -8.11 26.07 10.51
N GLN A 254 -9.34 26.21 10.99
CA GLN A 254 -9.72 25.96 12.38
C GLN A 254 -9.40 24.53 12.80
N GLU A 255 -9.50 23.58 11.86
CA GLU A 255 -9.33 22.15 12.13
C GLU A 255 -7.88 21.69 12.19
N ILE A 256 -6.94 22.51 11.73
CA ILE A 256 -5.51 22.22 11.82
C ILE A 256 -5.08 22.08 13.28
N LYS A 257 -5.61 22.95 14.15
CA LYS A 257 -5.34 22.88 15.59
C LYS A 257 -5.87 21.57 16.17
N SER A 258 -7.07 21.15 15.76
CA SER A 258 -7.66 19.87 16.15
C SER A 258 -6.73 18.69 15.81
N ILE A 259 -6.15 18.69 14.60
CA ILE A 259 -5.22 17.65 14.15
C ILE A 259 -3.92 17.67 14.96
N ALA A 260 -3.31 18.84 15.14
CA ALA A 260 -2.06 18.98 15.89
C ALA A 260 -2.22 18.53 17.35
N LEU A 261 -3.36 18.84 17.97
CA LEU A 261 -3.69 18.41 19.33
C LEU A 261 -3.98 16.90 19.40
N ALA A 262 -4.58 16.32 18.36
CA ALA A 262 -4.90 14.90 18.31
C ALA A 262 -3.66 13.99 18.18
N TRP A 263 -2.61 14.46 17.49
CA TRP A 263 -1.39 13.69 17.19
C TRP A 263 -0.14 14.33 17.79
N PRO A 264 -0.01 14.38 19.13
CA PRO A 264 1.13 15.02 19.80
C PRO A 264 2.48 14.35 19.47
N ARG A 265 2.45 13.09 19.02
CA ARG A 265 3.63 12.29 18.68
C ARG A 265 4.05 12.40 17.21
N LEU A 266 3.33 13.17 16.39
CA LEU A 266 3.61 13.26 14.96
C LEU A 266 5.01 13.85 14.73
N LYS A 267 5.84 13.10 14.00
CA LYS A 267 7.20 13.46 13.60
C LYS A 267 7.27 13.83 12.13
N SER A 268 6.53 13.10 11.28
CA SER A 268 6.45 13.32 9.84
C SER A 268 5.00 13.43 9.38
N GLY A 269 4.75 14.41 8.49
CA GLY A 269 3.46 14.65 7.88
C GLY A 269 3.65 14.89 6.38
N GLY A 270 2.89 14.18 5.55
CA GLY A 270 2.90 14.32 4.11
C GLY A 270 1.51 14.59 3.56
N PHE A 271 1.37 15.65 2.78
CA PHE A 271 0.17 15.89 2.00
C PHE A 271 0.56 15.95 0.55
N TYR A 272 0.02 15.03 -0.24
CA TYR A 272 0.42 14.90 -1.62
C TYR A 272 -0.41 15.82 -2.49
N LEU A 273 0.31 16.76 -3.09
CA LEU A 273 -0.15 17.57 -4.20
C LEU A 273 0.03 16.79 -5.50
N LEU A 274 -0.97 16.86 -6.36
CA LEU A 274 -0.93 16.20 -7.65
C LEU A 274 0.16 16.90 -8.49
N TYR A 275 1.09 16.10 -9.04
CA TYR A 275 2.26 16.58 -9.77
C TYR A 275 1.95 17.40 -11.04
N LYS A 276 0.67 17.48 -11.45
CA LYS A 276 0.22 18.27 -12.60
C LYS A 276 -0.93 19.23 -12.31
N VAL A 277 -1.23 19.54 -11.04
CA VAL A 277 -2.14 20.66 -10.79
C VAL A 277 -1.38 21.95 -11.10
N HIS A 278 -1.95 22.75 -12.01
CA HIS A 278 -1.38 24.02 -12.45
C HIS A 278 -0.97 24.86 -11.22
N PRO A 279 0.19 25.53 -11.21
CA PRO A 279 0.69 26.16 -9.99
C PRO A 279 -0.25 27.22 -9.38
N HIS A 280 -1.15 27.75 -10.21
CA HIS A 280 -2.15 28.76 -9.86
C HIS A 280 -3.57 28.19 -9.68
N ASP A 281 -3.75 26.88 -9.76
CA ASP A 281 -5.02 26.24 -9.44
C ASP A 281 -5.36 26.52 -7.95
N PRO A 282 -6.58 26.98 -7.64
CA PRO A 282 -6.98 27.29 -6.27
C PRO A 282 -6.77 26.14 -5.27
N MET A 283 -6.94 24.89 -5.71
CA MET A 283 -6.72 23.70 -4.89
C MET A 283 -5.23 23.47 -4.62
N ALA A 284 -4.36 23.65 -5.63
CA ALA A 284 -2.92 23.56 -5.40
C ALA A 284 -2.41 24.63 -4.44
N VAL A 285 -2.94 25.85 -4.54
CA VAL A 285 -2.61 26.94 -3.62
C VAL A 285 -3.06 26.60 -2.19
N LYS A 286 -4.30 26.12 -2.02
CA LYS A 286 -4.82 25.67 -0.71
C LYS A 286 -3.93 24.61 -0.07
N VAL A 287 -3.58 23.54 -0.79
CA VAL A 287 -2.77 22.45 -0.23
C VAL A 287 -1.32 22.89 0.03
N ARG A 288 -0.71 23.78 -0.77
CA ARG A 288 0.62 24.35 -0.44
C ARG A 288 0.58 25.16 0.84
N ASN A 289 -0.43 26.03 0.98
CA ASN A 289 -0.61 26.81 2.21
C ASN A 289 -0.78 25.88 3.41
N TRP A 290 -1.52 24.79 3.22
CA TRP A 290 -1.72 23.81 4.27
C TRP A 290 -0.45 23.04 4.64
N ARG A 291 0.35 22.64 3.64
CA ARG A 291 1.66 22.02 3.82
C ARG A 291 2.56 22.90 4.70
N HIS A 292 2.64 24.20 4.39
CA HIS A 292 3.43 25.16 5.18
C HIS A 292 2.98 25.25 6.64
N VAL A 293 1.72 24.95 6.91
CA VAL A 293 1.09 25.18 8.21
C VAL A 293 1.11 23.95 9.07
N VAL A 294 0.90 22.78 8.47
CA VAL A 294 1.28 21.49 9.04
C VAL A 294 2.75 21.55 9.42
N GLN A 295 3.63 21.98 8.52
CA GLN A 295 5.05 22.18 8.84
C GLN A 295 5.23 23.08 10.06
N LYS A 296 4.62 24.27 10.09
CA LYS A 296 4.72 25.17 11.26
C LYS A 296 4.11 24.62 12.56
N ALA A 297 3.00 23.87 12.48
CA ALA A 297 2.29 23.34 13.63
C ALA A 297 2.99 22.11 14.24
N PHE A 298 3.72 21.33 13.42
CA PHE A 298 4.42 20.12 13.86
C PHE A 298 5.90 20.36 14.20
N LEU A 299 6.50 21.48 13.79
CA LEU A 299 7.89 21.84 14.06
C LEU A 299 8.12 22.33 15.50
N SER A 300 8.61 21.43 16.36
CA SER A 300 9.66 21.77 17.32
C SER A 300 10.98 21.92 16.53
N PRO A 301 11.94 22.79 16.92
CA PRO A 301 13.21 22.99 16.20
C PRO A 301 14.01 21.71 15.87
N ASP A 302 13.72 20.58 16.53
CA ASP A 302 14.45 19.31 16.37
C ASP A 302 13.84 18.32 15.34
N LYS A 303 12.74 18.65 14.66
CA LYS A 303 12.05 17.71 13.74
C LYS A 303 12.42 17.93 12.28
N GLN A 304 12.99 16.90 11.63
CA GLN A 304 13.31 16.93 10.20
C GLN A 304 12.04 16.80 9.33
N ILE A 305 11.89 17.70 8.36
CA ILE A 305 10.89 17.60 7.29
C ILE A 305 11.63 17.26 6.00
N SER A 306 11.25 16.15 5.35
CA SER A 306 11.70 15.89 3.99
C SER A 306 10.79 16.60 2.99
N ASP A 307 11.37 17.40 2.12
CA ASP A 307 10.70 17.90 0.92
C ASP A 307 10.66 16.77 -0.12
N SER A 308 9.76 15.80 0.08
CA SER A 308 9.69 14.61 -0.75
C SER A 308 9.08 14.93 -2.12
N ARG A 309 9.94 15.26 -3.09
CA ARG A 309 9.69 14.90 -4.49
C ARG A 309 9.67 13.37 -4.54
N MET A 310 8.53 12.75 -4.83
CA MET A 310 8.51 11.30 -5.01
C MET A 310 9.23 10.93 -6.31
N LEU A 311 10.43 10.39 -6.17
CA LEU A 311 10.65 9.01 -6.59
C LEU A 311 10.02 8.12 -5.50
N TYR A 312 8.93 7.43 -5.84
CA TYR A 312 8.02 6.74 -4.91
C TYR A 312 8.72 5.99 -3.76
N ARG A 313 8.77 6.61 -2.57
CA ARG A 313 9.22 6.01 -1.30
C ARG A 313 8.06 5.82 -0.32
N CYS A 314 6.91 5.32 -0.79
CA CYS A 314 6.07 4.47 0.07
C CYS A 314 6.65 3.05 0.07
N THR A 315 7.97 2.94 0.25
CA THR A 315 8.60 1.68 0.64
C THR A 315 8.74 1.74 2.13
N THR A 316 8.27 0.68 2.78
CA THR A 316 8.65 0.39 4.16
C THR A 316 10.16 0.54 4.26
N HIS A 317 10.62 1.60 4.93
CA HIS A 317 12.00 1.68 5.39
C HIS A 317 12.15 0.59 6.47
N SER A 318 12.34 -0.64 6.02
CA SER A 318 13.07 -1.65 6.78
C SER A 318 14.51 -1.15 6.79
N THR A 319 14.90 -0.45 7.84
CA THR A 319 16.31 -0.37 8.21
C THR A 319 16.77 -1.81 8.43
N VAL A 320 17.48 -2.36 7.46
CA VAL A 320 18.30 -3.57 7.60
C VAL A 320 19.70 -3.12 7.98
#